data_AF-A0A1E8PDL9-F1
#
_entry.id   AF-A0A1E8PDL9-F1
#
_cell.length_a   1.000
_cell.length_b   1.000
_cell.length_c   1.000
_cell.angle_alpha   90.00
_cell.angle_beta   90.00
_cell.angle_gamma   90.00
#
_symmetry.space_group_name_H-M   'P 1'
#
loop_
_entity.id
_entity.type
_entity.pdbx_description
1 polymer ?
#
loop_
_entity_poly.entity_id
_entity_poly.type
_entity_poly.pdbx_seq_one_letter_code
_entity_poly.pdbx_strand_id
1 'polypeptide(L)'
;MNVDKDLEKEVLTRLLHAHPNGLGKEVLDNYRGEKVVASALAALQDRGLIHHGHVTLSEAGEHSLNLPIKLSSAGVEAARKLDLQ
;
A
#
# COMPACT_ATOMS: atom_id res chain seq x y z
N MET A 1 9.33 8.34 12.55
CA MET A 1 9.27 7.92 11.13
C MET A 1 8.08 8.64 10.51
N ASN A 2 8.31 9.64 9.67
CA ASN A 2 7.24 10.37 8.99
C ASN A 2 6.97 9.63 7.68
N VAL A 3 5.97 8.77 7.63
CA VAL A 3 5.45 8.31 6.34
C VAL A 3 5.00 9.58 5.63
N ASP A 4 5.67 9.91 4.54
CA ASP A 4 5.29 11.04 3.70
C ASP A 4 3.83 10.82 3.27
N LYS A 5 2.94 11.72 3.68
CA LYS A 5 1.51 11.64 3.35
C LYS A 5 1.30 11.55 1.84
N ASP A 6 2.23 12.12 1.07
CA ASP A 6 2.25 12.06 -0.38
C ASP A 6 2.43 10.62 -0.91
N LEU A 7 3.37 9.87 -0.33
CA LEU A 7 3.55 8.46 -0.65
C LEU A 7 2.34 7.63 -0.26
N GLU A 8 1.77 7.83 0.93
CA GLU A 8 0.58 7.07 1.36
C GLU A 8 -0.57 7.28 0.37
N LYS A 9 -0.82 8.53 -0.03
CA LYS A 9 -1.82 8.87 -1.04
C LYS A 9 -1.52 8.21 -2.37
N GLU A 10 -0.29 8.31 -2.85
CA GLU A 10 0.10 7.72 -4.13
C GLU A 10 -0.06 6.19 -4.12
N VAL A 11 0.36 5.52 -3.04
CA VAL A 11 0.16 4.06 -2.88
C VAL A 11 -1.33 3.70 -2.88
N LEU A 12 -2.18 4.44 -2.16
CA LEU A 12 -3.63 4.24 -2.16
C LEU A 12 -4.24 4.42 -3.57
N THR A 13 -3.93 5.53 -4.24
CA THR A 13 -4.47 5.84 -5.57
C THR A 13 -3.99 4.81 -6.59
N ARG A 14 -2.74 4.38 -6.50
CA ARG A 14 -2.19 3.33 -7.37
C ARG A 14 -2.86 1.98 -7.09
N LEU A 15 -3.15 1.66 -5.82
CA LEU A 15 -3.90 0.46 -5.42
C LEU A 15 -5.30 0.43 -6.02
N LEU A 16 -5.95 1.60 -6.08
CA LEU A 16 -7.24 1.76 -6.71
C LEU A 16 -7.17 1.51 -8.23
N HIS A 17 -6.16 2.04 -8.91
CA HIS A 17 -5.99 1.90 -10.36
C HIS A 17 -5.44 0.53 -10.80
N ALA A 18 -4.68 -0.16 -9.95
CA ALA A 18 -4.15 -1.49 -10.22
C ALA A 18 -5.20 -2.62 -10.15
N HIS A 19 -6.43 -2.32 -9.72
CA HIS A 19 -7.52 -3.29 -9.68
C HIS A 19 -8.00 -3.57 -11.12
N PRO A 20 -8.05 -4.83 -11.62
CA PRO A 20 -8.24 -6.10 -10.89
C PRO A 20 -7.00 -6.94 -10.56
N ASN A 21 -5.80 -6.56 -11.02
CA ASN A 21 -4.58 -7.36 -10.80
C ASN A 21 -4.01 -7.19 -9.39
N GLY A 22 -4.37 -6.10 -8.69
CA GLY A 22 -3.79 -5.72 -7.40
C GLY A 22 -2.41 -5.12 -7.57
N LEU A 23 -1.89 -4.44 -6.54
CA LEU A 23 -0.50 -3.96 -6.60
C LEU A 23 0.43 -5.16 -6.46
N GLY A 24 1.34 -5.31 -7.41
CA GLY A 24 2.46 -6.24 -7.35
C GLY A 24 3.75 -5.57 -6.86
N LYS A 25 4.89 -6.17 -7.19
CA LYS A 25 6.24 -5.62 -6.94
C LYS A 25 6.50 -4.30 -7.68
N GLU A 26 5.61 -3.90 -8.59
CA GLU A 26 5.70 -2.68 -9.40
C GLU A 26 5.75 -1.38 -8.58
N VAL A 27 5.14 -1.37 -7.40
CA VAL A 27 5.18 -0.20 -6.50
C VAL A 27 6.56 -0.06 -5.87
N LEU A 28 7.24 -1.18 -5.64
CA LEU A 28 8.60 -1.21 -5.12
C LEU A 28 9.62 -0.84 -6.21
N ASP A 29 9.33 -1.20 -7.45
CA ASP A 29 10.19 -0.87 -8.60
C ASP A 29 10.10 0.62 -8.95
N ASN A 30 8.90 1.21 -8.86
CA ASN A 30 8.71 2.65 -9.10
C ASN A 30 9.18 3.54 -7.94
N TYR A 31 9.21 3.05 -6.71
CA TYR A 31 9.70 3.80 -5.56
C TYR A 31 11.07 3.31 -5.11
N ARG A 32 12.08 4.20 -5.12
CA ARG A 32 13.34 3.98 -4.40
C ARG A 32 13.09 4.02 -2.89
N GLY A 33 12.49 2.98 -2.32
CA GLY A 33 12.13 2.96 -0.91
C GLY A 33 11.18 1.84 -0.55
N GLU A 34 11.63 0.59 -0.63
CA GLU A 34 10.86 -0.59 -0.20
C GLU A 34 10.35 -0.44 1.25
N LYS A 35 11.19 0.10 2.12
CA LYS A 35 10.85 0.49 3.50
C LYS A 35 9.68 1.45 3.59
N VAL A 36 9.63 2.46 2.72
CA VAL A 36 8.65 3.54 2.82
C VAL A 36 7.30 3.05 2.32
N VAL A 37 7.30 2.31 1.20
CA VAL A 37 6.09 1.64 0.68
C VAL A 37 5.54 0.63 1.68
N ALA A 38 6.41 -0.20 2.26
CA ALA A 38 6.03 -1.16 3.28
C ALA A 38 5.40 -0.48 4.51
N SER A 39 5.96 0.66 4.94
CA SER A 39 5.43 1.44 6.07
C SER A 39 4.06 2.06 5.75
N ALA A 40 3.88 2.59 4.54
CA ALA A 40 2.58 3.08 4.07
C ALA A 40 1.54 1.96 4.05
N LEU A 41 1.87 0.81 3.46
CA LEU A 41 0.98 -0.35 3.41
C LEU A 41 0.66 -0.90 4.82
N ALA A 42 1.64 -0.93 5.72
CA ALA A 42 1.41 -1.30 7.11
C ALA A 42 0.41 -0.35 7.80
N ALA A 43 0.49 0.96 7.54
CA ALA A 43 -0.49 1.93 8.03
C ALA A 43 -1.90 1.68 7.45
N LEU A 44 -2.00 1.29 6.17
CA LEU A 44 -3.30 0.91 5.57
C LEU A 44 -3.86 -0.37 6.19
N GLN A 45 -3.00 -1.34 6.46
CA GLN A 45 -3.36 -2.59 7.11
C GLN A 45 -3.84 -2.36 8.55
N ASP A 46 -3.13 -1.54 9.32
CA ASP A 46 -3.50 -1.13 10.68
C ASP A 46 -4.88 -0.44 10.71
N ARG A 47 -5.16 0.37 9.69
CA ARG A 47 -6.47 1.04 9.50
C ARG A 47 -7.58 0.12 9.00
N GLY A 48 -7.31 -1.15 8.71
CA GLY A 48 -8.30 -2.11 8.17
C GLY A 48 -8.70 -1.84 6.71
N LEU A 49 -7.88 -1.10 5.96
CA LEU A 49 -8.13 -0.73 4.57
C LEU A 49 -7.68 -1.81 3.58
N ILE A 50 -6.92 -2.81 4.05
CA ILE A 50 -6.42 -3.92 3.25
C ILE A 50 -7.34 -5.13 3.47
N HIS A 51 -7.89 -5.69 2.39
CA HIS A 51 -8.70 -6.92 2.45
C HIS A 51 -7.90 -8.16 2.11
N HIS A 52 -6.98 -8.06 1.15
CA HIS A 52 -6.17 -9.17 0.69
C HIS A 52 -4.72 -8.73 0.50
N GLY A 53 -3.78 -9.64 0.80
CA GLY A 53 -2.36 -9.33 0.86
C GLY A 53 -2.01 -8.54 2.12
N HIS A 54 -0.76 -8.62 2.58
CA HIS A 54 -0.31 -7.88 3.75
C HIS A 54 1.18 -7.59 3.66
N VAL A 55 1.64 -6.66 4.48
CA VAL A 55 3.06 -6.38 4.62
C VAL A 55 3.56 -6.96 5.92
N THR A 56 4.58 -7.81 5.78
CA THR A 56 5.25 -8.44 6.89
C THR A 56 6.68 -7.95 6.90
N LEU A 57 7.07 -7.27 7.98
CA LEU A 57 8.46 -7.01 8.29
C LEU A 57 9.00 -8.27 8.97
N SER A 58 9.94 -8.95 8.33
CA SER A 58 10.62 -10.08 8.95
C SER A 58 11.63 -9.56 9.97
N GLU A 59 11.94 -10.34 11.01
CA GLU A 59 12.91 -9.94 12.07
C GLU A 59 14.31 -9.68 11.52
N ALA A 60 14.63 -10.22 10.33
CA ALA A 60 15.86 -9.92 9.58
C ALA A 60 15.89 -8.50 8.96
N GLY A 61 14.81 -7.72 9.07
CA GLY A 61 14.68 -6.41 8.43
C GLY A 61 14.27 -6.47 6.96
N GLU A 62 13.87 -7.65 6.47
CA GLU A 62 13.37 -7.87 5.11
C GLU A 62 11.86 -7.57 5.04
N HIS A 63 11.45 -6.73 4.08
CA HIS A 63 10.04 -6.40 3.87
C HIS A 63 9.44 -7.43 2.92
N SER A 64 8.66 -8.36 3.46
CA SER A 64 7.92 -9.33 2.66
C SER A 64 6.53 -8.80 2.36
N LEU A 65 6.29 -8.46 1.08
CA LEU A 65 4.96 -8.15 0.58
C LEU A 65 4.24 -9.45 0.18
N ASN A 66 3.12 -9.75 0.84
CA ASN A 66 2.22 -10.81 0.40
C ASN A 66 1.29 -10.25 -0.68
N LEU A 67 1.64 -10.51 -1.94
CA LEU A 67 0.91 -10.03 -3.12
C LEU A 67 -0.07 -11.09 -3.63
N PRO A 68 -1.19 -10.71 -4.29
CA PRO A 68 -1.59 -9.33 -4.60
C PRO A 68 -2.19 -8.59 -3.39
N ILE A 69 -1.81 -7.32 -3.23
CA ILE A 69 -2.44 -6.42 -2.26
C ILE A 69 -3.75 -5.90 -2.87
N LYS A 70 -4.84 -6.07 -2.15
CA LYS A 70 -6.17 -5.57 -2.51
C LYS A 70 -6.75 -4.74 -1.37
N LEU A 71 -7.26 -3.58 -1.73
CA LEU A 71 -8.00 -2.72 -0.83
C LEU A 71 -9.35 -3.36 -0.48
N SER A 72 -9.77 -3.19 0.76
CA SER A 72 -11.16 -3.42 1.18
C SER A 72 -12.07 -2.33 0.62
N SER A 73 -13.39 -2.51 0.71
CA SER A 73 -14.35 -1.46 0.33
C SER A 73 -13.99 -0.11 0.98
N ALA A 74 -13.63 -0.12 2.27
CA ALA A 74 -13.18 1.08 2.98
C ALA A 74 -11.85 1.64 2.43
N GLY A 75 -10.90 0.77 2.07
CA GLY A 75 -9.65 1.17 1.44
C GLY A 75 -9.84 1.79 0.05
N VAL A 76 -10.74 1.23 -0.76
CA VAL A 76 -11.11 1.75 -2.08
C VAL A 76 -11.76 3.13 -1.95
N GLU A 77 -12.65 3.31 -0.97
CA GLU A 77 -13.25 4.62 -0.69
C GLU A 77 -12.23 5.65 -0.20
N ALA A 78 -11.32 5.25 0.68
CA ALA A 78 -10.24 6.12 1.14
C ALA A 78 -9.32 6.52 -0.03
N ALA A 79 -8.96 5.58 -0.91
CA ALA A 79 -8.15 5.84 -2.09
C ALA A 79 -8.86 6.80 -3.06
N ARG A 80 -10.13 6.53 -3.37
CA ARG A 80 -10.94 7.39 -4.23
C ARG A 80 -11.03 8.82 -3.70
N LYS A 81 -11.21 8.99 -2.39
CA LYS A 81 -11.26 10.32 -1.78
C LYS A 81 -9.94 11.09 -1.93
N LEU A 82 -8.81 10.39 -1.92
CA LEU A 82 -7.48 10.97 -2.09
C LEU A 82 -7.14 11.26 -3.55
N ASP A 83 -7.63 10.44 -4.49
CA ASP A 83 -7.52 10.64 -5.94
C ASP A 83 -8.32 11.86 -6.44
N LEU A 84 -9.47 12.13 -5.82
CA LEU A 84 -10.37 13.23 -6.17
C LEU A 84 -9.99 14.60 -5.59
N GLN A 85 -8.84 14.72 -4.88
CA GLN A 85 -8.38 15.97 -4.23
C GLN A 85 -7.18 16.58 -4.93
#